data_AF-A0A940U5F9-F1
#
_entry.id   AF-A0A940U5F9-F1
#
_cell.length_a   1.000
_cell.length_b   1.000
_cell.length_c   1.000
_cell.angle_alpha   90.00
_cell.angle_beta   90.00
_cell.angle_gamma   90.00
#
_symmetry.space_group_name_H-M   'P 1'
#
loop_
_entity.id
_entity.type
_entity.pdbx_description
1 polymer ?
#
loop_
_entity_poly.entity_id
_entity_poly.type
_entity_poly.pdbx_seq_one_letter_code
_entity_poly.pdbx_strand_id
1 'polypeptide(L)'
;MISLKKIHECSKELEQWLRMRVHPIAIKMLKRRDEVPKGAIIPTRDWKHKYSLCQAFARSQRDGETIAMFKNDNWCVEPALGLGLVKPTPFFLEGHHRYPDSVRDLKAASEWCKNMP
;
A
#
# COMPACT_ATOMS: atom_id res chain seq x y z
N MET A 1 -9.70 4.64 -22.41
CA MET A 1 -8.81 3.83 -21.56
C MET A 1 -7.41 3.89 -22.16
N ILE A 2 -6.38 4.22 -21.39
CA ILE A 2 -4.99 4.30 -21.91
C ILE A 2 -4.49 2.89 -22.22
N SER A 3 -3.77 2.70 -23.32
CA SER A 3 -3.21 1.38 -23.71
C SER A 3 -2.00 1.02 -22.84
N LEU A 4 -1.74 -0.28 -22.66
CA LEU A 4 -0.57 -0.75 -21.91
C LEU A 4 0.74 -0.24 -22.53
N LYS A 5 0.81 -0.18 -23.86
CA LYS A 5 1.94 0.41 -24.59
C LYS A 5 2.17 1.86 -24.15
N LYS A 6 1.11 2.68 -24.08
CA LYS A 6 1.24 4.08 -23.68
C LYS A 6 1.63 4.24 -22.21
N ILE A 7 1.15 3.36 -21.32
CA ILE A 7 1.59 3.34 -19.91
C ILE A 7 3.09 3.05 -19.82
N HIS A 8 3.59 2.06 -20.56
CA HIS A 8 5.03 1.74 -20.59
C HIS A 8 5.87 2.90 -21.15
N GLU A 9 5.40 3.56 -22.21
CA GLU A 9 6.05 4.76 -22.76
C GLU A 9 6.14 5.88 -21.71
N CYS A 10 5.03 6.22 -21.05
CA CYS A 10 5.01 7.25 -20.01
C CYS A 10 5.88 6.87 -18.80
N SER A 11 5.91 5.60 -18.40
CA SER A 11 6.79 5.13 -17.32
C SER A 11 8.26 5.36 -17.67
N LYS A 12 8.65 5.02 -18.91
CA LYS A 12 10.01 5.22 -19.39
C LYS A 12 10.39 6.71 -19.45
N GLU A 13 9.47 7.55 -19.91
CA GLU A 13 9.66 9.00 -19.92
C GLU A 13 9.86 9.55 -18.50
N LEU A 14 9.01 9.16 -17.53
CA LEU A 14 9.14 9.57 -16.13
C LEU A 14 10.49 9.15 -15.53
N GLU A 15 10.89 7.89 -15.74
CA GLU A 15 12.18 7.37 -15.27
C GLU A 15 13.35 8.19 -15.80
N GLN A 16 13.33 8.51 -17.11
CA GLN A 16 14.39 9.26 -17.77
C GLN A 16 14.44 10.72 -17.32
N TRP A 17 13.29 11.38 -17.26
CA TRP A 17 13.20 12.82 -16.96
C TRP A 17 13.50 13.11 -15.49
N LEU A 18 12.99 12.27 -14.58
CA LEU A 18 13.17 12.45 -13.14
C LEU A 18 14.42 11.74 -12.60
N ARG A 19 15.15 11.00 -13.45
CA ARG A 19 16.32 10.18 -13.08
C ARG A 19 16.02 9.29 -11.87
N MET A 20 14.91 8.57 -11.94
CA MET A 20 14.43 7.78 -10.82
C MET A 20 15.43 6.66 -10.49
N ARG A 21 15.67 6.45 -9.19
CA ARG A 21 16.55 5.36 -8.70
C ARG A 21 15.90 3.98 -8.86
N VAL A 22 14.58 3.91 -8.93
CA VAL A 22 13.78 2.68 -9.00
C VAL A 22 12.64 2.86 -10.00
N HIS A 23 12.14 1.77 -10.54
CA HIS A 23 11.04 1.79 -11.51
C HIS A 23 9.71 2.21 -10.83
N PRO A 24 8.84 2.98 -11.51
CA PRO A 24 7.45 3.12 -11.12
C PRO A 24 6.78 1.76 -11.04
N ILE A 25 5.88 1.60 -10.07
CA ILE A 25 5.08 0.38 -9.92
C ILE A 25 3.63 0.64 -10.31
N ALA A 26 3.01 -0.36 -10.93
CA ALA A 26 1.58 -0.36 -11.18
C ALA A 26 0.84 -0.91 -9.95
N ILE A 27 -0.18 -0.18 -9.50
CA ILE A 27 -1.08 -0.62 -8.43
C ILE A 27 -2.45 -0.91 -9.04
N LYS A 28 -3.01 -2.08 -8.71
CA LYS A 28 -4.36 -2.48 -9.12
C LYS A 28 -5.14 -2.95 -7.90
N MET A 29 -6.29 -2.34 -7.67
CA MET A 29 -7.27 -2.84 -6.70
C MET A 29 -8.01 -4.04 -7.31
N LEU A 30 -7.92 -5.19 -6.66
CA LEU A 30 -8.59 -6.42 -7.09
C LEU A 30 -10.02 -6.45 -6.55
N LYS A 31 -11.00 -6.80 -7.39
CA LYS A 31 -12.39 -6.99 -6.93
C LYS A 31 -12.60 -8.34 -6.27
N ARG A 32 -11.83 -9.35 -6.68
CA ARG A 32 -11.93 -10.72 -6.19
C ARG A 32 -10.56 -11.38 -6.09
N ARG A 33 -10.46 -12.41 -5.25
CA ARG A 33 -9.20 -13.12 -4.97
C ARG A 33 -8.71 -13.98 -6.14
N ASP A 34 -9.62 -14.43 -7.01
CA ASP A 34 -9.30 -15.18 -8.23
C ASP A 34 -8.66 -14.31 -9.34
N GLU A 35 -8.73 -12.98 -9.23
CA GLU A 35 -8.06 -12.05 -10.14
C GLU A 35 -6.56 -11.86 -9.83
N VAL A 36 -6.03 -12.52 -8.80
CA VAL A 36 -4.60 -12.46 -8.46
C VAL A 36 -3.79 -13.05 -9.63
N PRO A 37 -2.78 -12.31 -10.16
CA PRO A 37 -1.94 -12.83 -11.23
C PRO A 37 -1.25 -14.14 -10.84
N LYS A 38 -1.12 -15.04 -11.81
CA LYS A 38 -0.36 -16.28 -11.63
C LYS A 38 1.09 -15.94 -11.24
N GLY A 39 1.60 -16.57 -10.18
CA GLY A 39 2.94 -16.32 -9.66
C GLY A 39 3.07 -15.12 -8.74
N ALA A 40 1.98 -14.36 -8.50
CA ALA A 40 2.01 -13.29 -7.51
C ALA A 40 2.21 -13.85 -6.10
N ILE A 41 3.06 -13.18 -5.33
CA ILE A 41 3.36 -13.49 -3.94
C ILE A 41 2.22 -12.97 -3.05
N ILE A 42 1.77 -13.79 -2.11
CA ILE A 42 0.88 -13.41 -1.02
C ILE A 42 1.66 -13.63 0.28
N PRO A 43 2.04 -12.58 1.03
CA PRO A 43 2.99 -12.70 2.14
C PRO A 43 2.67 -13.80 3.14
N THR A 44 1.43 -13.89 3.64
CA THR A 44 1.06 -14.92 4.62
C THR A 44 1.02 -16.32 4.03
N ARG A 45 0.78 -16.47 2.72
CA ARG A 45 0.78 -17.76 2.04
C ARG A 45 2.21 -18.25 1.79
N ASP A 46 3.05 -17.40 1.23
CA ASP A 46 4.35 -17.81 0.68
C ASP A 46 5.50 -17.58 1.66
N TRP A 47 5.50 -16.45 2.36
CA TRP A 47 6.54 -16.11 3.35
C TRP A 47 6.16 -16.48 4.78
N LYS A 48 4.90 -16.88 5.01
CA LYS A 48 4.37 -17.30 6.32
C LYS A 48 4.40 -16.20 7.39
N HIS A 49 4.56 -14.94 6.98
CA HIS A 49 4.47 -13.77 7.86
C HIS A 49 3.81 -12.59 7.13
N LYS A 50 3.30 -11.64 7.91
CA LYS A 50 2.74 -10.38 7.40
C LYS A 50 3.86 -9.45 6.93
N TYR A 51 3.52 -8.49 6.08
CA TYR A 51 4.47 -7.52 5.53
C TYR A 51 3.88 -6.11 5.54
N SER A 52 4.73 -5.10 5.70
CA SER A 52 4.28 -3.71 5.57
C SER A 52 4.08 -3.36 4.10
N LEU A 53 2.99 -2.66 3.76
CA LEU A 53 2.69 -2.29 2.37
C LEU A 53 3.84 -1.49 1.72
N CYS A 54 4.46 -0.58 2.46
CA CYS A 54 5.61 0.19 1.98
C CYS A 54 6.81 -0.70 1.64
N GLN A 55 7.04 -1.78 2.40
CA GLN A 55 8.08 -2.74 2.10
C GLN A 55 7.72 -3.59 0.88
N ALA A 56 6.43 -3.94 0.70
CA ALA A 56 5.96 -4.64 -0.50
C ALA A 56 6.21 -3.78 -1.76
N PHE A 57 5.84 -2.49 -1.73
CA PHE A 57 6.15 -1.56 -2.82
C PHE A 57 7.65 -1.49 -3.11
N ALA A 58 8.47 -1.43 -2.07
CA ALA A 58 9.92 -1.35 -2.21
C ALA A 58 10.52 -2.61 -2.88
N ARG A 59 9.97 -3.80 -2.62
CA ARG A 59 10.35 -5.05 -3.30
C ARG A 59 9.84 -5.09 -4.73
N SER A 60 8.61 -4.69 -5.00
CA SER A 60 8.11 -4.54 -6.37
C SER A 60 8.96 -3.59 -7.21
N GLN A 61 9.43 -2.49 -6.61
CA GLN A 61 10.26 -1.47 -7.26
C GLN A 61 11.68 -1.95 -7.57
N ARG A 62 12.32 -2.70 -6.66
CA ARG A 62 13.74 -3.09 -6.78
C ARG A 62 13.94 -4.46 -7.37
N ASP A 63 13.06 -5.39 -7.03
CA ASP A 63 13.22 -6.82 -7.30
C ASP A 63 12.25 -7.29 -8.39
N GLY A 64 11.37 -6.40 -8.89
CA GLY A 64 10.38 -6.71 -9.93
C GLY A 64 9.27 -7.65 -9.44
N GLU A 65 9.10 -7.81 -8.13
CA GLU A 65 8.15 -8.75 -7.55
C GLU A 65 6.70 -8.31 -7.76
N THR A 66 5.87 -9.25 -8.21
CA THR A 66 4.40 -9.06 -8.21
C THR A 66 3.84 -9.55 -6.88
N ILE A 67 3.34 -8.62 -6.06
CA ILE A 67 2.87 -8.92 -4.69
C ILE A 67 1.38 -8.54 -4.58
N ALA A 68 0.57 -9.47 -4.09
CA ALA A 68 -0.83 -9.25 -3.75
C ALA A 68 -0.97 -9.12 -2.22
N MET A 69 -1.47 -7.96 -1.78
CA MET A 69 -1.66 -7.63 -0.36
C MET A 69 -3.15 -7.67 -0.01
N PHE A 70 -3.57 -8.59 0.86
CA PHE A 70 -4.92 -8.60 1.42
C PHE A 70 -4.94 -8.05 2.85
N LYS A 71 -6.15 -7.85 3.40
CA LYS A 71 -6.36 -7.38 4.78
C LYS A 71 -5.43 -8.07 5.79
N ASN A 72 -5.33 -9.39 5.74
CA ASN A 72 -4.56 -10.17 6.71
C ASN A 72 -3.06 -10.23 6.41
N ASP A 73 -2.61 -9.77 5.25
CA ASP A 73 -1.18 -9.71 4.89
C ASP A 73 -0.50 -8.44 5.41
N ASN A 74 -1.27 -7.40 5.71
CA ASN A 74 -0.75 -6.12 6.17
C ASN A 74 -0.26 -6.20 7.62
N TRP A 75 0.99 -5.80 7.84
CA TRP A 75 1.55 -5.63 9.19
C TRP A 75 1.00 -4.36 9.86
N CYS A 76 1.02 -3.24 9.15
CA CYS A 76 0.51 -1.94 9.60
C CYS A 76 -1.01 -1.85 9.45
N VAL A 77 -1.66 -1.05 10.30
CA VAL A 77 -3.11 -0.80 10.23
C VAL A 77 -3.46 0.22 9.15
N GLU A 78 -2.57 1.17 8.89
CA GLU A 78 -2.76 2.25 7.93
C GLU A 78 -3.14 1.77 6.52
N PRO A 79 -2.40 0.85 5.88
CA PRO A 79 -2.79 0.39 4.54
C PRO A 79 -4.14 -0.33 4.55
N ALA A 80 -4.52 -0.99 5.64
CA ALA A 80 -5.82 -1.64 5.73
C ALA A 80 -6.96 -0.60 5.77
N LEU A 81 -6.77 0.52 6.47
CA LEU A 81 -7.73 1.61 6.55
C LEU A 81 -7.76 2.47 5.28
N GLY A 82 -6.62 3.03 4.88
CA GLY A 82 -6.52 3.97 3.76
C GLY A 82 -6.84 3.35 2.40
N LEU A 83 -6.63 2.04 2.22
CA LEU A 83 -7.08 1.34 1.01
C LEU A 83 -8.52 0.82 1.10
N GLY A 84 -9.24 1.12 2.19
CA GLY A 84 -10.64 0.72 2.39
C GLY A 84 -10.85 -0.78 2.61
N LEU A 85 -9.83 -1.53 3.02
CA LEU A 85 -9.94 -2.97 3.32
C LEU A 85 -10.68 -3.23 4.65
N VAL A 86 -10.67 -2.25 5.55
CA VAL A 86 -11.42 -2.25 6.81
C VAL A 86 -12.01 -0.87 7.08
N LYS A 87 -13.09 -0.83 7.86
CA LYS A 87 -13.66 0.44 8.36
C LYS A 87 -12.89 0.93 9.59
N PRO A 88 -12.73 2.26 9.77
CA PRO A 88 -12.17 2.81 10.99
C PRO A 88 -13.08 2.51 12.18
N THR A 89 -12.47 2.30 13.35
CA THR A 89 -13.18 2.14 14.62
C THR A 89 -13.25 3.50 15.35
N PRO A 90 -14.21 3.71 16.27
CA PRO A 90 -14.22 4.90 17.12
C PRO A 90 -12.89 5.12 17.84
N PHE A 91 -12.29 4.05 18.38
CA PHE A 91 -10.99 4.08 19.04
C PHE A 91 -9.87 4.61 18.11
N PHE A 92 -9.86 4.21 16.84
CA PHE A 92 -8.92 4.80 15.88
C PHE A 92 -9.21 6.28 15.63
N LEU A 93 -10.48 6.65 15.41
CA LEU A 93 -10.89 8.02 15.11
C LEU A 93 -10.67 8.99 16.29
N GLU A 94 -10.60 8.48 17.51
CA GLU A 94 -10.24 9.24 18.71
C GLU A 94 -8.72 9.49 18.84
N GLY A 95 -7.90 8.92 17.95
CA GLY A 95 -6.46 9.22 17.86
C GLY A 95 -5.53 8.29 18.65
N HIS A 96 -6.07 7.22 19.26
CA HIS A 96 -5.30 6.29 20.10
C HIS A 96 -4.26 5.46 19.35
N HIS A 97 -4.22 5.53 18.01
CA HIS A 97 -3.20 4.86 17.20
C HIS A 97 -1.86 5.60 17.15
N ARG A 98 -1.87 6.93 17.30
CA ARG A 98 -0.68 7.79 17.08
C ARG A 98 -0.15 8.44 18.35
N TYR A 99 -1.02 8.73 19.31
CA TYR A 99 -0.67 9.31 20.60
C TYR A 99 -0.34 8.20 21.62
N PRO A 100 0.70 8.36 22.46
CA PRO A 100 1.57 9.53 22.62
C PRO A 100 2.80 9.56 21.70
N ASP A 101 3.00 8.54 20.86
CA ASP A 101 4.29 8.28 20.23
C ASP A 101 4.71 9.27 19.14
N SER A 102 3.78 9.69 18.28
CA SER A 102 4.12 10.39 17.02
C SER A 102 3.36 11.69 16.79
N VAL A 103 2.53 12.09 17.75
CA VAL A 103 1.68 13.30 17.71
C VAL A 103 1.58 13.91 19.10
N ARG A 104 1.47 15.24 19.16
CA ARG A 104 1.57 16.02 20.39
C ARG A 104 0.48 15.71 21.42
N ASP A 105 -0.75 15.52 20.97
CA ASP A 105 -1.93 15.38 21.81
C ASP A 105 -3.01 14.54 21.10
N LEU A 106 -3.98 14.00 21.86
CA LEU A 106 -5.08 13.20 21.31
C LEU A 106 -5.93 13.97 20.30
N LYS A 107 -6.05 15.30 20.42
CA LYS A 107 -6.80 16.12 19.47
C LYS A 107 -6.14 16.12 18.10
N ALA A 108 -4.83 16.36 18.05
CA ALA A 108 -4.05 16.29 16.81
C ALA A 108 -4.06 14.88 16.22
N ALA A 109 -4.02 13.85 17.07
CA ALA A 109 -4.11 12.46 16.66
C ALA A 109 -5.46 12.12 16.00
N SER A 110 -6.56 12.52 16.62
CA SER A 110 -7.93 12.35 16.11
C SER A 110 -8.12 13.07 14.78
N GLU A 111 -7.60 14.29 14.66
CA GLU A 111 -7.65 15.05 13.40
C GLU A 111 -6.91 14.32 12.29
N TRP A 112 -5.70 13.81 12.56
CA TRP A 112 -4.97 13.01 11.58
C TRP A 112 -5.75 11.75 11.17
N CYS A 113 -6.31 11.01 12.14
CA CYS A 113 -7.07 9.78 11.89
C CYS A 113 -8.34 10.02 11.05
N LYS A 114 -9.01 11.17 11.20
CA LYS A 114 -10.21 11.54 10.42
C LYS A 114 -9.90 11.99 9.00
N ASN A 115 -8.72 12.56 8.79
CA ASN A 115 -8.27 13.05 7.49
C ASN A 115 -7.27 12.09 6.81
N MET A 116 -7.14 10.87 7.32
CA MET A 116 -6.32 9.86 6.70
C MET A 116 -6.83 9.59 5.27
N PRO A 117 -5.97 9.69 4.24
CA PRO A 117 -6.36 9.51 2.85
C PRO A 117 -6.83 8.08 2.55
#